data_AF-A0A537D4J1-F1
#
_entry.id   AF-A0A537D4J1-F1
#
_cell.length_a   1.000
_cell.length_b   1.000
_cell.length_c   1.000
_cell.angle_alpha   90.00
_cell.angle_beta   90.00
_cell.angle_gamma   90.00
#
_symmetry.space_group_name_H-M   'P 1'
#
loop_
_entity.id
_entity.type
_entity.pdbx_description
1 polymer ?
#
loop_
_entity_poly.entity_id
_entity_poly.type
_entity_poly.pdbx_seq_one_letter_code
_entity_poly.pdbx_strand_id
1 'polypeptide(L)'
;MKWLCILAFATSTAFAQTYPAKPVRVIVPFPPGGTADLLARTTAQKLSASLGQQFVVESRAGAGGNLGAEFVFRAEPDGYTLLASPPHLLTVNPLLYKLSFDPLKFVPIGIIAAYPNV
;
A
#
# COMPACT_ATOMS: atom_id res chain seq x y z
N MET A 1 -6.77 -7.34 60.98
CA MET A 1 -7.25 -7.58 59.60
C MET A 1 -7.01 -6.34 58.76
N LYS A 2 -6.10 -6.42 57.79
CA LYS A 2 -6.12 -5.75 56.46
C LYS A 2 -4.68 -5.71 55.93
N TRP A 3 -4.32 -6.74 55.16
CA TRP A 3 -3.16 -6.70 54.29
C TRP A 3 -3.46 -5.73 53.14
N LEU A 4 -2.60 -4.72 52.99
CA LEU A 4 -2.66 -3.77 51.89
C LEU A 4 -1.85 -4.37 50.72
N CYS A 5 -2.54 -4.97 49.75
CA CYS A 5 -1.91 -5.45 48.51
C CYS A 5 -1.50 -4.26 47.64
N ILE A 6 -0.20 -4.02 47.50
CA ILE A 6 0.36 -3.08 46.53
C ILE A 6 0.25 -3.74 45.14
N LEU A 7 -0.61 -3.20 44.28
CA LEU A 7 -0.69 -3.59 42.87
C LEU A 7 0.53 -2.99 42.14
N ALA A 8 1.53 -3.81 41.82
CA ALA A 8 2.63 -3.42 40.96
C ALA A 8 2.10 -3.29 39.52
N PHE A 9 1.98 -2.06 39.02
CA PHE A 9 1.68 -1.79 37.62
C PHE A 9 2.94 -2.13 36.80
N ALA A 10 2.99 -3.32 36.21
CA ALA A 10 4.03 -3.67 35.27
C ALA A 10 3.83 -2.84 33.99
N THR A 11 4.59 -1.76 33.84
CA THR A 11 4.67 -1.00 32.60
C THR A 11 5.29 -1.89 31.51
N SER A 12 4.47 -2.45 30.64
CA SER A 12 4.94 -3.07 29.41
C SER A 12 5.56 -1.99 28.52
N THR A 13 6.87 -2.04 28.34
CA THR A 13 7.56 -1.24 27.33
C THR A 13 7.08 -1.70 25.95
N ALA A 14 6.24 -0.89 25.31
CA ALA A 14 5.87 -1.11 23.91
C ALA A 14 7.11 -0.87 23.04
N PHE A 15 7.70 -1.94 22.51
CA PHE A 15 8.71 -1.82 21.46
C PHE A 15 7.99 -1.42 20.17
N ALA A 16 8.29 -0.24 19.65
CA ALA A 16 7.86 0.15 18.31
C ALA A 16 8.35 -0.94 17.34
N GLN A 17 7.43 -1.62 16.66
CA GLN A 17 7.81 -2.58 15.65
C GLN A 17 8.42 -1.83 14.48
N THR A 18 9.62 -2.26 14.07
CA THR A 18 10.26 -1.74 12.87
C THR A 18 9.41 -2.13 11.67
N TYR A 19 8.89 -1.14 10.93
CA TYR A 19 8.25 -1.39 9.66
C TYR A 19 9.31 -1.64 8.58
N PRO A 20 9.11 -2.59 7.66
CA PRO A 20 8.07 -3.64 7.66
C PRO A 20 8.44 -4.83 8.56
N ALA A 21 7.45 -5.40 9.26
CA ALA A 21 7.61 -6.60 10.10
C ALA A 21 7.06 -7.89 9.46
N LYS A 22 6.35 -7.76 8.33
CA LYS A 22 5.76 -8.83 7.52
C LYS A 22 5.83 -8.44 6.03
N PRO A 23 5.59 -9.37 5.08
CA PRO A 23 5.55 -9.03 3.67
C PRO A 23 4.54 -7.92 3.33
N VAL A 24 4.92 -7.04 2.40
CA VAL A 24 4.11 -5.92 1.91
C VAL A 24 3.55 -6.26 0.53
N ARG A 25 2.26 -6.07 0.32
CA ARG A 25 1.60 -6.30 -0.97
C ARG A 25 1.59 -5.00 -1.77
N VAL A 26 2.04 -5.06 -3.01
CA VAL A 26 2.04 -3.94 -3.96
C VAL A 26 1.06 -4.29 -5.07
N ILE A 27 -0.09 -3.61 -5.07
CA ILE A 27 -1.16 -3.86 -6.03
C ILE A 27 -0.91 -3.04 -7.28
N VAL A 28 -0.78 -3.72 -8.41
CA VAL A 28 -0.74 -3.13 -9.75
C VAL A 28 -2.14 -3.26 -10.36
N PRO A 29 -2.87 -2.17 -10.60
CA PRO A 29 -4.26 -2.24 -11.04
C PRO A 29 -4.42 -2.49 -12.56
N PHE A 30 -3.46 -3.18 -13.18
CA PHE A 30 -3.40 -3.45 -14.63
C PHE A 30 -2.90 -4.88 -14.90
N PRO A 31 -3.09 -5.41 -16.14
CA PRO A 31 -2.57 -6.73 -16.51
C PRO A 31 -1.04 -6.82 -16.34
N PRO A 32 -0.51 -8.02 -16.03
CA PRO A 32 0.93 -8.22 -15.90
C PRO A 32 1.66 -8.00 -17.23
N GLY A 33 2.94 -7.61 -17.15
CA GLY A 33 3.80 -7.40 -18.31
C GLY A 33 3.77 -6.00 -18.95
N GLY A 34 2.85 -5.12 -18.54
CA GLY A 34 2.85 -3.71 -18.94
C GLY A 34 3.89 -2.86 -18.19
N THR A 35 4.09 -1.62 -18.63
CA THR A 35 5.05 -0.67 -18.02
C THR A 35 4.86 -0.49 -16.51
N ALA A 36 3.61 -0.35 -16.06
CA ALA A 36 3.29 -0.20 -14.64
C ALA A 36 3.69 -1.44 -13.81
N ASP A 37 3.46 -2.64 -14.36
CA ASP A 37 3.82 -3.91 -13.72
C ASP A 37 5.35 -4.08 -13.65
N LEU A 38 6.06 -3.78 -14.74
CA LEU A 38 7.52 -3.84 -14.78
C LEU A 38 8.14 -2.90 -13.73
N LEU A 39 7.71 -1.63 -13.72
CA LEU A 39 8.20 -0.63 -12.77
C LEU A 39 7.92 -1.01 -11.32
N ALA A 40 6.71 -1.52 -11.03
CA ALA A 40 6.36 -1.99 -9.70
C ALA A 40 7.24 -3.17 -9.27
N ARG A 41 7.48 -4.15 -10.14
CA ARG A 41 8.32 -5.33 -9.84
C ARG A 41 9.77 -4.96 -9.60
N THR A 42 10.36 -4.11 -10.44
CA THR A 42 11.74 -3.64 -10.25
C THR A 42 11.88 -2.85 -8.95
N THR A 43 10.88 -2.04 -8.60
CA THR A 43 10.88 -1.26 -7.36
C THR A 43 10.71 -2.16 -6.14
N ALA A 44 9.78 -3.10 -6.19
CA ALA A 44 9.53 -4.05 -5.11
C ALA A 44 10.77 -4.92 -4.82
N GLN A 45 11.51 -5.34 -5.85
CA GLN A 45 12.78 -6.05 -5.67
C GLN A 45 13.80 -5.21 -4.87
N LYS A 46 13.98 -3.93 -5.23
CA LYS A 46 14.90 -3.03 -4.51
C LYS A 46 14.45 -2.75 -3.09
N LEU A 47 13.15 -2.52 -2.88
CA LEU A 47 12.58 -2.34 -1.55
C LEU A 47 12.78 -3.57 -0.68
N SER A 48 12.59 -4.76 -1.24
CA SER A 48 12.79 -6.02 -0.52
C SER A 48 14.24 -6.17 -0.06
N ALA A 49 15.19 -5.88 -0.95
CA ALA A 49 16.62 -5.91 -0.62
C ALA A 49 17.00 -4.86 0.44
N SER A 50 16.41 -3.67 0.39
CA SER A 50 16.74 -2.56 1.29
C SER A 50 16.09 -2.66 2.67
N LEU A 51 14.88 -3.25 2.76
CA LEU A 51 14.06 -3.23 3.98
C LEU A 51 13.97 -4.60 4.67
N GLY A 52 14.51 -5.66 4.06
CA GLY A 52 14.60 -6.98 4.68
C GLY A 52 13.29 -7.76 4.77
N GLN A 53 12.19 -7.22 4.23
CA GLN A 53 10.92 -7.94 4.04
C GLN A 53 10.53 -7.99 2.58
N GLN A 54 9.80 -9.03 2.20
CA GLN A 54 9.35 -9.18 0.82
C GLN A 54 8.29 -8.14 0.47
N PHE A 55 8.50 -7.42 -0.64
CA PHE A 55 7.46 -6.66 -1.34
C PHE A 55 6.94 -7.53 -2.49
N VAL A 56 5.68 -7.94 -2.43
CA VAL A 56 5.03 -8.87 -3.36
C VAL A 56 4.12 -8.10 -4.30
N VAL A 57 4.39 -8.17 -5.60
CA VAL A 57 3.55 -7.52 -6.62
C VAL A 57 2.40 -8.42 -7.03
N GLU A 58 1.17 -7.91 -6.86
CA GLU A 58 -0.06 -8.55 -7.31
C GLU A 58 -0.77 -7.71 -8.37
N SER A 59 -1.04 -8.31 -9.53
CA SER A 59 -1.78 -7.67 -10.60
C SER A 59 -3.30 -7.85 -10.40
N ARG A 60 -4.05 -6.76 -10.32
CA ARG A 60 -5.52 -6.72 -10.15
C ARG A 60 -6.16 -5.80 -11.18
N ALA A 61 -6.31 -6.30 -12.40
CA ALA A 61 -6.86 -5.54 -13.52
C ALA A 61 -8.40 -5.42 -13.48
N GLY A 62 -8.92 -4.38 -14.14
CA GLY A 62 -10.34 -4.21 -14.41
C GLY A 62 -10.83 -2.77 -14.23
N ALA A 63 -11.87 -2.39 -14.98
CA ALA A 63 -12.51 -1.06 -14.92
C ALA A 63 -11.53 0.12 -14.96
N GLY A 64 -10.56 0.11 -15.90
CA GLY A 64 -9.56 1.18 -16.00
C GLY A 64 -8.65 1.31 -14.78
N GLY A 65 -8.49 0.24 -14.00
CA GLY A 65 -7.73 0.19 -12.75
C GLY A 65 -8.53 0.45 -11.48
N ASN A 66 -9.80 0.84 -11.60
CA ASN A 66 -10.63 1.18 -10.44
C ASN A 66 -10.84 0.01 -9.48
N LEU A 67 -10.92 -1.23 -9.96
CA LEU A 67 -11.08 -2.40 -9.08
C LEU A 67 -9.86 -2.64 -8.19
N GLY A 68 -8.66 -2.45 -8.73
CA GLY A 68 -7.42 -2.55 -7.97
C GLY A 68 -7.26 -1.40 -6.97
N ALA A 69 -7.61 -0.18 -7.37
CA ALA A 69 -7.62 0.97 -6.46
C ALA A 69 -8.63 0.80 -5.32
N GLU A 70 -9.85 0.37 -5.61
CA GLU A 70 -10.87 0.09 -4.61
C GLU A 70 -10.43 -1.00 -3.62
N PHE A 71 -9.76 -2.04 -4.12
CA PHE A 71 -9.20 -3.09 -3.26
C PHE A 71 -8.18 -2.52 -2.26
N VAL A 72 -7.26 -1.65 -2.70
CA VAL A 72 -6.29 -1.02 -1.79
C VAL A 72 -6.98 -0.03 -0.86
N PHE A 73 -7.95 0.72 -1.35
CA PHE A 73 -8.71 1.70 -0.55
C PHE A 73 -9.44 1.05 0.63
N ARG A 74 -9.94 -0.18 0.45
CA ARG A 74 -10.63 -0.96 1.50
C ARG A 74 -9.68 -1.75 2.40
N ALA A 75 -8.38 -1.79 2.10
CA ALA A 75 -7.41 -2.50 2.93
C ALA A 75 -7.21 -1.78 4.28
N GLU A 76 -6.66 -2.51 5.25
CA GLU A 76 -6.23 -1.89 6.50
C GLU A 76 -5.18 -0.81 6.20
N PRO A 77 -5.30 0.40 6.78
CA PRO A 77 -4.35 1.49 6.56
C PRO A 77 -3.06 1.28 7.38
N ASP A 78 -2.51 0.08 7.36
CA ASP A 78 -1.34 -0.37 8.14
C ASP A 78 -0.02 -0.31 7.36
N GLY A 79 -0.08 0.12 6.09
CA GLY A 79 1.08 0.22 5.19
C GLY A 79 1.50 -1.10 4.54
N TYR A 80 0.76 -2.20 4.73
CA TYR A 80 1.10 -3.50 4.12
C TYR A 80 0.34 -3.80 2.83
N THR A 81 -0.56 -2.91 2.40
CA THR A 81 -1.19 -2.94 1.09
C THR A 81 -0.99 -1.59 0.40
N LEU A 82 -0.15 -1.57 -0.64
CA LEU A 82 0.24 -0.37 -1.37
C LEU A 82 -0.36 -0.39 -2.78
N LEU A 83 -0.62 0.79 -3.35
CA LEU A 83 -1.09 0.94 -4.72
C LEU A 83 0.02 1.47 -5.62
N ALA A 84 0.36 0.72 -6.68
CA ALA A 84 1.20 1.21 -7.77
C ALA A 84 0.32 1.92 -8.81
N SER A 85 0.06 3.21 -8.59
CA SER A 85 -0.87 3.99 -9.40
C SER A 85 -0.17 4.83 -10.48
N PRO A 86 -0.55 4.73 -11.77
CA PRO A 86 -0.31 5.82 -12.71
C PRO A 86 -1.19 7.03 -12.37
N PRO A 87 -0.87 8.24 -12.87
CA PRO A 87 -1.59 9.46 -12.51
C PRO A 87 -3.10 9.43 -12.82
N HIS A 88 -3.49 8.89 -13.99
CA HIS A 88 -4.87 8.93 -14.47
C HIS A 88 -5.87 8.26 -13.51
N LEU A 89 -5.43 7.23 -12.79
CA LEU A 89 -6.30 6.46 -11.89
C LEU A 89 -6.84 7.29 -10.72
N LEU A 90 -6.07 8.27 -10.24
CA LEU A 90 -6.45 9.15 -9.12
C LEU A 90 -6.89 10.54 -9.57
N THR A 91 -6.66 10.92 -10.84
CA THR A 91 -6.91 12.29 -11.33
C THR A 91 -7.95 12.36 -12.45
N VAL A 92 -7.95 11.40 -13.37
CA VAL A 92 -8.83 11.39 -14.55
C VAL A 92 -10.05 10.49 -14.31
N ASN A 93 -9.86 9.28 -13.78
CA ASN A 93 -10.97 8.36 -13.51
C ASN A 93 -12.10 8.95 -12.64
N PRO A 94 -11.83 9.79 -11.61
CA PRO A 94 -12.91 10.43 -10.83
C PRO A 94 -13.79 11.37 -11.67
N LEU A 95 -13.28 11.88 -12.80
CA LEU A 95 -14.02 12.75 -13.72
C LEU A 95 -14.85 11.95 -14.74
N LEU A 96 -14.50 10.67 -14.95
CA LEU A 96 -15.11 9.82 -15.98
C LEU A 96 -16.08 8.78 -15.41
N TYR A 97 -15.89 8.37 -14.14
CA TYR A 97 -16.61 7.28 -13.53
C TYR A 97 -17.14 7.67 -12.14
N LYS A 98 -18.27 7.08 -11.76
CA LYS A 98 -18.71 7.09 -10.36
C LYS A 98 -17.90 6.06 -9.57
N LEU A 99 -16.90 6.53 -8.84
CA LEU A 99 -15.99 5.67 -8.08
C LEU A 99 -16.62 5.18 -6.77
N SER A 100 -16.24 3.97 -6.36
CA SER A 100 -16.58 3.38 -5.05
C SER A 100 -15.62 3.81 -3.93
N PHE A 101 -14.66 4.67 -4.23
CA PHE A 101 -13.62 5.14 -3.31
C PHE A 101 -13.33 6.63 -3.53
N ASP A 102 -12.74 7.25 -2.51
CA ASP A 102 -12.30 8.65 -2.56
C ASP A 102 -10.80 8.72 -2.91
N PRO A 103 -10.42 9.20 -4.11
CA PRO A 103 -9.03 9.26 -4.54
C PRO A 103 -8.17 10.21 -3.68
N LEU A 104 -8.78 11.19 -2.99
CA LEU A 104 -8.05 12.17 -2.18
C LEU A 104 -7.60 11.62 -0.82
N LYS A 105 -8.13 10.46 -0.41
CA LYS A 105 -7.79 9.81 0.86
C LYS A 105 -6.58 8.87 0.76
N PHE A 106 -6.02 8.66 -0.43
CA PHE A 106 -4.76 7.95 -0.55
C PHE A 106 -3.61 8.80 -0.01
N VAL A 107 -2.68 8.16 0.71
CA VAL A 107 -1.45 8.80 1.19
C VAL A 107 -0.35 8.60 0.13
N PRO A 108 0.17 9.67 -0.49
CA PRO A 108 1.26 9.55 -1.46
C PRO A 108 2.56 9.12 -0.78
N ILE A 109 3.25 8.13 -1.37
CA ILE A 109 4.54 7.63 -0.86
C ILE A 109 5.70 8.17 -1.70
N GLY A 110 5.60 8.08 -3.03
CA GLY A 110 6.65 8.54 -3.92
C GLY A 110 6.36 8.27 -5.40
N ILE A 111 7.14 8.91 -6.26
CA ILE A 111 7.09 8.72 -7.72
C ILE A 111 8.14 7.68 -8.10
N ILE A 112 7.70 6.56 -8.68
CA ILE A 112 8.58 5.46 -9.11
C ILE A 112 9.29 5.80 -10.42
N ALA A 113 8.57 6.43 -11.36
CA ALA A 113 9.08 6.85 -12.66
C ALA A 113 8.26 8.02 -13.20
N ALA A 114 8.92 8.84 -14.02
CA ALA A 114 8.28 9.86 -14.84
C ALA A 114 8.59 9.54 -16.31
N TYR A 115 7.55 9.38 -17.12
CA TYR A 115 7.66 9.13 -18.55
C TYR A 115 6.46 9.78 -19.26
N PRO A 116 6.58 10.17 -20.55
CA PRO A 116 5.45 10.69 -21.31
C PRO A 116 4.33 9.64 -21.37
N ASN A 117 3.15 10.01 -20.87
CA ASN A 117 1.96 9.17 -20.83
C ASN A 117 0.83 9.94 -21.54
N VAL A 118 0.23 9.32 -22.56
CA VAL A 118 -0.82 9.93 -23.41
C VAL A 118 -2.20 9.40 -23.03
#